data_AF-A0A959EK45-F1
#
_entry.id   AF-A0A959EK45-F1
#
_cell.length_a   1.000
_cell.length_b   1.000
_cell.length_c   1.000
_cell.angle_alpha   90.00
_cell.angle_beta   90.00
_cell.angle_gamma   90.00
#
_symmetry.space_group_name_H-M   'P 1'
#
loop_
_entity.id
_entity.type
_entity.pdbx_description
1 polymer ?
#
loop_
_entity_poly.entity_id
_entity_poly.type
_entity_poly.pdbx_seq_one_letter_code
_entity_poly.pdbx_strand_id
1 'polypeptide(L)'
;MNSPSTCRLPGWSRQGALWAALCLWCCQLGFSQPDSLPWPPDPECGSIVTTGIAAVTCGTIETLPVDERFTFGLIDINGALPAAGRIDVTASQAMYHHPSWHVDSIGNVFGITMDRSGNTYLAASSNYGADYLAVAAILRYGEIGGGAEDLAAAGTVYRIDGLTGQASVFAVLPQQEFSFTHPACETGVPIDRVTGPGLGNIVYSETTDQFYVSNFEDGRIYRMDAAGNILDSYDPLQYDNGDPGTPELLDLVYGLDVTDDGGHLFFGT
;
A
#
# COMPACT_ATOMS: atom_id res chain seq x y z
N MET A 1 -9.58 -30.58 -15.72
CA MET A 1 -8.71 -29.43 -15.38
C MET A 1 -9.51 -28.57 -14.44
N ASN A 2 -9.22 -28.64 -13.15
CA ASN A 2 -9.99 -27.93 -12.13
C ASN A 2 -9.55 -26.46 -12.15
N SER A 3 -10.52 -25.57 -12.35
CA SER A 3 -10.38 -24.12 -12.18
C SER A 3 -9.90 -23.79 -10.76
N PRO A 4 -8.96 -22.86 -10.54
CA PRO A 4 -8.43 -22.52 -9.22
C PRO A 4 -9.39 -21.59 -8.45
N SER A 5 -10.67 -21.98 -8.31
CA SER A 5 -11.75 -21.08 -7.90
C SER A 5 -12.36 -21.35 -6.52
N THR A 6 -11.72 -22.10 -5.62
CA THR A 6 -12.36 -22.52 -4.36
C THR A 6 -11.70 -22.03 -3.09
N CYS A 7 -10.61 -21.26 -3.15
CA CYS A 7 -10.05 -20.69 -1.93
C CYS A 7 -10.58 -19.30 -1.64
N ARG A 8 -11.32 -19.18 -0.54
CA ARG A 8 -11.86 -17.92 -0.03
C ARG A 8 -11.62 -17.90 1.46
N LEU A 9 -10.93 -16.88 1.96
CA LEU A 9 -10.63 -16.81 3.39
C LEU A 9 -11.94 -16.79 4.21
N PRO A 10 -12.18 -17.76 5.09
CA PRO A 10 -13.41 -17.84 5.87
C PRO A 10 -13.51 -16.66 6.84
N GLY A 11 -14.70 -16.06 6.96
CA GLY A 11 -14.96 -14.99 7.94
C GLY A 11 -14.77 -13.55 7.43
N TRP A 12 -14.36 -13.34 6.17
CA TRP A 12 -14.28 -12.00 5.56
C TRP A 12 -15.64 -11.41 5.15
N SER A 13 -16.75 -12.13 5.40
CA SER A 13 -18.08 -11.55 5.26
C SER A 13 -18.46 -10.78 6.53
N ARG A 14 -18.62 -9.46 6.40
CA ARG A 14 -19.28 -8.53 7.34
C ARG A 14 -18.40 -7.91 8.43
N GLN A 15 -17.60 -6.92 8.05
CA GLN A 15 -17.16 -5.74 8.81
C GLN A 15 -16.09 -5.07 7.94
N GLY A 16 -16.38 -4.02 7.18
CA GLY A 16 -16.68 -2.70 7.74
C GLY A 16 -15.38 -2.05 8.19
N ALA A 17 -14.75 -1.28 7.29
CA ALA A 17 -13.54 -0.49 7.48
C ALA A 17 -12.26 -1.28 7.84
N LEU A 18 -11.47 -1.63 6.82
CA LEU A 18 -10.02 -1.76 6.97
C LEU A 18 -9.49 -0.39 7.35
N TRP A 19 -9.18 -0.20 8.63
CA TRP A 19 -8.45 0.98 9.08
C TRP A 19 -7.03 0.86 8.54
N ALA A 20 -6.72 1.63 7.50
CA ALA A 20 -5.35 1.96 7.16
C ALA A 20 -4.74 2.71 8.36
N ALA A 21 -4.08 1.97 9.24
CA ALA A 21 -3.29 2.56 10.30
C ALA A 21 -1.94 2.94 9.69
N LEU A 22 -1.69 4.24 9.53
CA LEU A 22 -0.34 4.73 9.35
C LEU A 22 0.45 4.30 10.60
N CYS A 23 1.27 3.28 10.43
CA CYS A 23 1.95 2.66 11.55
C CYS A 23 3.25 3.42 11.82
N LEU A 24 3.17 4.38 12.75
CA LEU A 24 4.22 5.36 12.94
C LEU A 24 5.44 4.90 13.79
N TRP A 25 5.35 3.75 14.47
CA TRP A 25 6.35 3.37 15.48
C TRP A 25 6.98 1.99 15.33
N CYS A 26 6.53 1.17 14.36
CA CYS A 26 7.02 -0.21 14.23
C CYS A 26 8.45 -0.34 13.71
N CYS A 27 8.86 0.45 12.73
CA CYS A 27 10.14 0.20 12.08
C CYS A 27 11.37 0.65 12.89
N GLN A 28 11.19 1.38 14.01
CA GLN A 28 12.31 1.91 14.81
C GLN A 28 12.68 1.07 16.04
N LEU A 29 11.75 0.24 16.53
CA LEU A 29 12.02 -0.62 17.65
C LEU A 29 12.43 -1.95 17.05
N GLY A 30 13.69 -2.35 17.26
CA GLY A 30 14.26 -3.63 16.85
C GLY A 30 13.57 -4.83 17.50
N PHE A 31 12.27 -4.97 17.24
CA PHE A 31 11.51 -6.16 17.50
C PHE A 31 12.02 -7.24 16.58
N SER A 32 12.25 -8.41 17.16
CA SER A 32 12.79 -9.57 16.45
C SER A 32 11.96 -9.84 15.21
N GLN A 33 12.53 -9.59 14.04
CA GLN A 33 12.03 -10.04 12.76
C GLN A 33 12.04 -11.57 12.80
N PRO A 34 10.87 -12.23 12.76
CA PRO A 34 10.87 -13.67 12.73
C PRO A 34 11.32 -14.13 11.33
N ASP A 35 12.32 -15.00 11.27
CA ASP A 35 12.82 -15.59 10.00
C ASP A 35 11.75 -16.40 9.24
N SER A 36 10.60 -16.64 9.88
CA SER A 36 9.47 -17.40 9.37
C SER A 36 8.16 -16.76 9.81
N LEU A 37 7.05 -17.13 9.15
CA LEU A 37 5.72 -16.63 9.52
C LEU A 37 5.43 -16.93 11.00
N PRO A 38 5.16 -15.91 11.85
CA PRO A 38 5.04 -16.11 13.29
C PRO A 38 3.68 -16.68 13.71
N TRP A 39 2.75 -16.84 12.78
CA TRP A 39 1.46 -17.51 12.95
C TRP A 39 1.30 -18.66 11.94
N PRO A 40 0.42 -19.64 12.20
CA PRO A 40 0.11 -20.66 11.21
C PRO A 40 -0.58 -20.02 9.99
N PRO A 41 -0.25 -20.45 8.75
CA PRO A 41 -1.00 -20.07 7.57
C PRO A 41 -2.47 -20.47 7.69
N ASP A 42 -3.32 -19.83 6.90
CA ASP A 42 -4.73 -20.16 6.80
C ASP A 42 -4.91 -21.65 6.48
N PRO A 43 -5.72 -22.40 7.26
CA PRO A 43 -5.81 -23.85 7.13
C PRO A 43 -6.55 -24.30 5.87
N GLU A 44 -7.36 -23.44 5.25
CA GLU A 44 -8.11 -23.74 4.03
C GLU A 44 -7.28 -23.37 2.80
N CYS A 45 -6.62 -22.21 2.85
CA CYS A 45 -5.94 -21.63 1.71
C CYS A 45 -4.43 -21.69 1.73
N GLY A 46 -3.81 -21.99 2.87
CA GLY A 46 -2.37 -21.85 3.05
C GLY A 46 -1.91 -20.39 2.95
N SER A 47 -2.83 -19.43 3.07
CA SER A 47 -2.49 -18.02 2.96
C SER A 47 -1.71 -17.55 4.18
N ILE A 48 -0.72 -16.69 3.97
CA ILE A 48 0.00 -16.01 5.05
C ILE A 48 -0.86 -14.95 5.73
N VAL A 49 -1.97 -14.54 5.11
CA VAL A 49 -2.98 -13.68 5.69
C VAL A 49 -4.17 -14.54 6.13
N THR A 50 -4.56 -14.42 7.39
CA THR A 50 -5.75 -15.07 7.94
C THR A 50 -6.53 -14.09 8.81
N THR A 51 -7.65 -14.52 9.38
CA THR A 51 -8.46 -13.68 10.28
C THR A 51 -7.63 -13.14 11.44
N GLY A 52 -7.71 -11.83 11.64
CA GLY A 52 -6.95 -11.13 12.69
C GLY A 52 -5.50 -10.83 12.33
N ILE A 53 -5.08 -11.07 11.08
CA ILE A 53 -3.84 -10.50 10.55
C ILE A 53 -4.15 -9.15 9.91
N ALA A 54 -3.51 -8.10 10.39
CA ALA A 54 -3.55 -6.77 9.79
C ALA A 54 -2.33 -6.55 8.91
N ALA A 55 -2.50 -5.76 7.85
CA ALA A 55 -1.42 -5.35 6.98
C ALA A 55 -1.17 -3.86 7.12
N VAL A 56 0.10 -3.49 7.18
CA VAL A 56 0.53 -2.14 7.53
C VAL A 56 1.61 -1.67 6.56
N THR A 57 1.55 -0.39 6.20
CA THR A 57 2.62 0.28 5.46
C THR A 57 3.47 1.10 6.43
N CYS A 58 4.74 1.23 6.12
CA CYS A 58 5.71 1.91 6.96
C CYS A 58 6.55 2.88 6.13
N GLY A 59 6.81 4.05 6.72
CA GLY A 59 7.91 4.89 6.28
C GLY A 59 9.22 4.27 6.74
N THR A 60 10.27 4.37 5.92
CA THR A 60 11.62 3.96 6.26
C THR A 60 12.49 5.19 6.41
N ILE A 61 13.55 5.09 7.23
CA ILE A 61 14.43 6.21 7.55
C ILE A 61 15.91 5.80 7.42
N GLU A 62 16.78 6.76 7.15
CA GLU A 62 18.20 6.49 6.88
C GLU A 62 18.97 5.95 8.10
N THR A 63 18.48 6.22 9.32
CA THR A 63 19.13 5.75 10.54
C THR A 63 18.91 4.26 10.81
N LEU A 64 17.96 3.62 10.12
CA LEU A 64 17.76 2.17 10.23
C LEU A 64 18.87 1.42 9.49
N PRO A 65 19.34 0.28 10.05
CA PRO A 65 20.17 -0.67 9.32
C PRO A 65 19.58 -0.97 7.95
N VAL A 66 20.44 -1.10 6.93
CA VAL A 66 19.97 -1.25 5.55
C VAL A 66 19.07 -2.45 5.39
N ASP A 67 19.41 -3.57 6.02
CA ASP A 67 18.67 -4.82 6.03
C ASP A 67 17.32 -4.78 6.77
N GLU A 68 17.01 -3.69 7.47
CA GLU A 68 15.76 -3.52 8.24
C GLU A 68 14.78 -2.52 7.59
N ARG A 69 15.09 -1.97 6.40
CA ARG A 69 14.28 -0.91 5.76
C ARG A 69 13.09 -1.47 4.96
N PHE A 70 12.16 -2.10 5.67
CA PHE A 70 10.91 -2.60 5.08
C PHE A 70 9.80 -1.54 5.06
N THR A 71 9.05 -1.46 3.97
CA THR A 71 7.95 -0.48 3.80
C THR A 71 6.56 -1.09 3.93
N PHE A 72 6.48 -2.40 4.13
CA PHE A 72 5.25 -3.15 4.30
C PHE A 72 5.47 -4.30 5.29
N GLY A 73 4.45 -4.61 6.10
CA GLY A 73 4.48 -5.72 7.05
C GLY A 73 3.10 -6.27 7.37
N LEU A 74 3.10 -7.47 7.97
CA LEU A 74 1.89 -8.11 8.52
C LEU A 74 2.02 -8.23 10.04
N ILE A 75 0.92 -8.05 10.76
CA ILE A 75 0.86 -8.12 12.22
C ILE A 75 -0.32 -8.99 12.64
N ASP A 76 -0.09 -9.92 13.57
CA ASP A 76 -1.20 -10.58 14.26
C ASP A 76 -1.78 -9.65 15.32
N ILE A 77 -3.02 -9.22 15.10
CA ILE A 77 -3.77 -8.35 16.02
C ILE A 77 -4.70 -9.16 16.92
N ASN A 78 -4.73 -10.49 16.79
CA ASN A 78 -5.46 -11.34 17.73
C ASN A 78 -4.85 -11.22 19.13
N GLY A 79 -5.70 -10.99 20.13
CA GLY A 79 -5.25 -10.82 21.52
C GLY A 79 -4.62 -9.46 21.83
N ALA A 80 -4.57 -8.52 20.87
CA ALA A 80 -4.09 -7.15 21.08
C ALA A 80 -5.11 -6.24 21.80
N LEU A 81 -6.17 -6.80 22.39
CA LEU A 81 -7.15 -6.09 23.19
C LEU A 81 -6.81 -6.23 24.69
N PRO A 82 -6.20 -5.22 25.33
CA PRO A 82 -6.03 -5.26 26.78
C PRO A 82 -7.39 -5.13 27.48
N ALA A 83 -7.50 -5.69 28.69
CA ALA A 83 -8.70 -5.59 29.53
C ALA A 83 -9.08 -4.14 29.91
N ALA A 84 -8.15 -3.18 29.78
CA ALA A 84 -8.38 -1.75 29.89
C ALA A 84 -7.38 -0.96 29.03
N GLY A 85 -7.87 0.09 28.36
CA GLY A 85 -7.05 1.06 27.61
C GLY A 85 -6.93 0.79 26.11
N ARG A 86 -6.27 1.73 25.42
CA ARG A 86 -5.88 1.61 24.00
C ARG A 86 -4.39 1.25 23.99
N ILE A 87 -4.03 0.04 23.55
CA ILE A 87 -2.62 -0.30 23.31
C ILE A 87 -2.23 0.12 21.90
N ASP A 88 -1.00 0.61 21.73
CA ASP A 88 -0.38 0.68 20.43
C ASP A 88 -0.02 -0.76 20.01
N VAL A 89 -0.92 -1.39 19.26
CA VAL A 89 -0.76 -2.79 18.80
C VAL A 89 0.54 -2.93 18.01
N THR A 90 0.86 -1.91 17.22
CA THR A 90 2.04 -1.88 16.37
C THR A 90 3.31 -1.89 17.22
N ALA A 91 3.35 -1.15 18.32
CA ALA A 91 4.48 -1.15 19.25
C ALA A 91 4.55 -2.39 20.19
N SER A 92 3.66 -3.37 20.06
CA SER A 92 3.53 -4.48 21.03
C SER A 92 3.51 -5.89 20.42
N GLN A 93 3.42 -6.00 19.09
CA GLN A 93 3.37 -7.27 18.38
C GLN A 93 4.55 -7.40 17.42
N ALA A 94 5.02 -8.62 17.21
CA ALA A 94 6.03 -8.88 16.19
C ALA A 94 5.41 -8.64 14.80
N MET A 95 6.13 -7.91 13.95
CA MET A 95 5.76 -7.77 12.54
C MET A 95 6.51 -8.79 11.71
N TYR A 96 5.81 -9.40 10.77
CA TYR A 96 6.42 -10.20 9.73
C TYR A 96 6.74 -9.32 8.52
N HIS A 97 7.96 -9.45 8.00
CA HIS A 97 8.38 -8.82 6.76
C HIS A 97 9.01 -9.86 5.82
N HIS A 98 8.48 -9.94 4.59
CA HIS A 98 9.14 -10.72 3.54
C HIS A 98 10.32 -9.91 2.96
N PRO A 99 11.44 -10.54 2.57
CA PRO A 99 12.59 -9.84 1.99
C PRO A 99 12.27 -8.94 0.78
N SER A 100 11.25 -9.29 0.00
CA SER A 100 10.81 -8.48 -1.14
C SER A 100 9.98 -7.24 -0.76
N TRP A 101 9.70 -7.00 0.52
CA TRP A 101 8.96 -5.83 1.02
C TRP A 101 9.89 -4.69 1.44
N HIS A 102 11.16 -4.79 1.04
CA HIS A 102 12.18 -3.80 1.28
C HIS A 102 11.93 -2.52 0.47
N VAL A 103 12.38 -1.37 1.00
CA VAL A 103 12.25 -0.06 0.35
C VAL A 103 12.88 -0.04 -1.04
N ASP A 104 13.95 -0.79 -1.27
CA ASP A 104 14.53 -0.91 -2.61
C ASP A 104 13.65 -1.74 -3.55
N SER A 105 12.93 -2.75 -3.05
CA SER A 105 12.15 -3.66 -3.90
C SER A 105 10.81 -3.06 -4.33
N ILE A 106 10.02 -2.59 -3.37
CA ILE A 106 8.66 -2.07 -3.62
C ILE A 106 8.52 -0.57 -3.33
N GLY A 107 9.60 0.11 -2.92
CA GLY A 107 9.54 1.55 -2.66
C GLY A 107 8.64 1.89 -1.48
N ASN A 108 8.31 3.17 -1.40
CA ASN A 108 7.27 3.65 -0.52
C ASN A 108 5.89 3.26 -1.06
N VAL A 109 5.07 2.73 -0.17
CA VAL A 109 3.70 2.29 -0.46
C VAL A 109 2.74 2.86 0.58
N PHE A 110 1.55 3.26 0.15
CA PHE A 110 0.55 3.86 1.04
C PHE A 110 -0.81 3.18 0.95
N GLY A 111 -1.47 3.25 -0.21
CA GLY A 111 -2.75 2.58 -0.41
C GLY A 111 -2.61 1.08 -0.23
N ILE A 112 -3.52 0.48 0.54
CA ILE A 112 -3.54 -0.96 0.81
C ILE A 112 -4.95 -1.53 0.69
N THR A 113 -5.08 -2.67 0.04
CA THR A 113 -6.29 -3.50 0.06
C THR A 113 -5.91 -4.97 0.02
N MET A 114 -6.87 -5.86 0.25
CA MET A 114 -6.72 -7.29 0.03
C MET A 114 -7.86 -7.84 -0.83
N ASP A 115 -7.56 -8.88 -1.61
CA ASP A 115 -8.60 -9.65 -2.30
C ASP A 115 -9.12 -10.79 -1.43
N ARG A 116 -10.18 -11.45 -1.92
CA ARG A 116 -10.81 -12.60 -1.24
C ARG A 116 -9.90 -13.84 -1.10
N SER A 117 -8.77 -13.87 -1.80
CA SER A 117 -7.81 -14.97 -1.81
C SER A 117 -6.63 -14.73 -0.86
N GLY A 118 -6.60 -13.58 -0.17
CA GLY A 118 -5.51 -13.18 0.72
C GLY A 118 -4.33 -12.53 0.02
N ASN A 119 -4.43 -12.21 -1.28
CA ASN A 119 -3.43 -11.35 -1.91
C ASN A 119 -3.58 -9.92 -1.38
N THR A 120 -2.46 -9.28 -1.06
CA THR A 120 -2.46 -7.87 -0.64
C THR A 120 -1.97 -7.01 -1.79
N TYR A 121 -2.59 -5.84 -1.98
CA TYR A 121 -2.27 -4.92 -3.06
C TYR A 121 -1.84 -3.59 -2.47
N LEU A 122 -0.75 -3.05 -2.99
CA LEU A 122 -0.07 -1.87 -2.45
C LEU A 122 0.12 -0.84 -3.56
N ALA A 123 -0.24 0.40 -3.31
CA ALA A 123 -0.08 1.50 -4.26
C ALA A 123 1.27 2.21 -4.01
N ALA A 124 2.12 2.29 -5.05
CA ALA A 124 3.35 3.08 -5.02
C ALA A 124 3.02 4.55 -4.74
N SER A 125 3.71 5.18 -3.80
CA SER A 125 3.26 6.50 -3.32
C SER A 125 4.42 7.38 -2.86
N SER A 126 4.32 8.67 -3.17
CA SER A 126 5.18 9.72 -2.58
C SER A 126 4.55 10.40 -1.36
N ASN A 127 3.49 9.83 -0.77
CA ASN A 127 2.75 10.46 0.34
C ASN A 127 3.54 10.53 1.67
N TYR A 128 4.70 9.88 1.76
CA TYR A 128 5.54 10.03 2.95
C TYR A 128 6.24 11.39 2.92
N GLY A 129 6.07 12.14 4.00
CA GLY A 129 6.77 13.42 4.17
C GLY A 129 8.29 13.24 4.25
N ALA A 130 9.00 14.29 3.84
CA ALA A 130 10.45 14.39 3.88
C ALA A 130 11.02 14.74 5.27
N ASP A 131 10.20 14.62 6.30
CA ASP A 131 10.64 14.71 7.68
C ASP A 131 9.73 13.80 8.50
N TYR A 132 10.29 12.69 8.96
CA TYR A 132 9.56 11.69 9.73
C TYR A 132 10.07 11.69 11.17
N LEU A 133 9.31 12.33 12.07
CA LEU A 133 9.70 12.53 13.48
C LEU A 133 11.05 13.25 13.67
N ALA A 134 11.37 14.26 12.83
CA ALA A 134 12.69 14.92 12.80
C ALA A 134 13.83 13.99 12.32
N VAL A 135 13.51 12.93 11.56
CA VAL A 135 14.47 11.96 11.01
C VAL A 135 14.29 11.82 9.50
N ALA A 136 15.42 11.65 8.82
CA ALA A 136 15.51 11.48 7.37
C ALA A 136 14.73 10.27 6.87
N ALA A 137 13.67 10.50 6.08
CA ALA A 137 12.90 9.45 5.44
C ALA A 137 13.60 8.98 4.15
N ILE A 138 13.49 7.70 3.86
CA ILE A 138 13.90 7.16 2.56
C ILE A 138 12.66 7.21 1.68
N LEU A 139 12.78 8.01 0.64
CA LEU A 139 11.74 8.23 -0.34
C LEU A 139 12.24 7.67 -1.66
N ARG A 140 11.50 6.76 -2.29
CA ARG A 140 11.81 6.18 -3.60
C ARG A 140 10.66 5.29 -4.08
N TYR A 141 10.58 5.10 -5.38
CA TYR A 141 9.83 4.00 -5.97
C TYR A 141 10.67 2.71 -6.03
N GLY A 142 9.98 1.56 -6.09
CA GLY A 142 10.61 0.25 -5.99
C GLY A 142 11.20 -0.23 -7.31
N GLU A 143 12.35 -0.91 -7.24
CA GLU A 143 13.05 -1.49 -8.39
C GLU A 143 12.20 -2.52 -9.14
N ILE A 144 11.29 -3.23 -8.47
CA ILE A 144 10.39 -4.19 -9.14
C ILE A 144 9.43 -3.47 -10.10
N GLY A 145 9.08 -2.21 -9.84
CA GLY A 145 8.23 -1.37 -10.69
C GLY A 145 8.99 -0.52 -11.71
N GLY A 146 10.32 -0.53 -11.70
CA GLY A 146 11.18 0.27 -12.60
C GLY A 146 12.27 1.06 -11.88
N GLY A 147 12.12 1.30 -10.57
CA GLY A 147 13.12 1.98 -9.74
C GLY A 147 12.88 3.49 -9.57
N ALA A 148 13.80 4.14 -8.85
CA ALA A 148 13.59 5.50 -8.33
C ALA A 148 13.39 6.60 -9.39
N GLU A 149 13.92 6.40 -10.60
CA GLU A 149 13.90 7.38 -11.70
C GLU A 149 13.03 6.93 -12.89
N ASP A 150 12.25 5.85 -12.73
CA ASP A 150 11.35 5.36 -13.78
C ASP A 150 9.93 5.92 -13.57
N LEU A 151 9.37 6.54 -14.60
CA LEU A 151 8.01 7.05 -14.59
C LEU A 151 6.97 5.96 -14.30
N ALA A 152 7.17 4.75 -14.81
CA ALA A 152 6.27 3.62 -14.58
C ALA A 152 6.24 3.19 -13.11
N ALA A 153 7.35 3.39 -12.38
CA ALA A 153 7.44 3.01 -10.98
C ALA A 153 6.50 3.85 -10.10
N ALA A 154 6.23 5.11 -10.47
CA ALA A 154 5.26 5.97 -9.79
C ALA A 154 3.82 5.44 -9.92
N GLY A 155 3.46 4.93 -11.10
CA GLY A 155 2.12 4.40 -11.37
C GLY A 155 1.91 2.95 -10.94
N THR A 156 2.86 2.33 -10.25
CA THR A 156 2.84 0.89 -9.98
C THR A 156 1.90 0.52 -8.83
N VAL A 157 1.03 -0.46 -9.08
CA VAL A 157 0.36 -1.23 -8.04
C VAL A 157 1.09 -2.56 -7.89
N TYR A 158 1.57 -2.85 -6.68
CA TYR A 158 2.20 -4.12 -6.35
C TYR A 158 1.16 -5.12 -5.85
N ARG A 159 1.35 -6.40 -6.18
CA ARG A 159 0.67 -7.54 -5.56
C ARG A 159 1.64 -8.31 -4.70
N ILE A 160 1.25 -8.54 -3.46
CA ILE A 160 1.85 -9.49 -2.52
C ILE A 160 1.06 -10.78 -2.65
N ASP A 161 1.74 -11.85 -3.07
CA ASP A 161 1.13 -13.16 -3.20
C ASP A 161 0.67 -13.68 -1.83
N GLY A 162 -0.61 -14.04 -1.74
CA GLY A 162 -1.22 -14.44 -0.48
C GLY A 162 -0.68 -15.75 0.10
N LEU A 163 0.04 -16.57 -0.66
CA LEU A 163 0.59 -17.85 -0.21
C LEU A 163 2.06 -17.76 0.20
N THR A 164 2.84 -16.96 -0.54
CA THR A 164 4.30 -16.90 -0.41
C THR A 164 4.79 -15.58 0.19
N GLY A 165 3.98 -14.52 0.13
CA GLY A 165 4.40 -13.17 0.46
C GLY A 165 5.27 -12.50 -0.60
N GLN A 166 5.54 -13.16 -1.73
CA GLN A 166 6.37 -12.57 -2.77
C GLN A 166 5.69 -11.37 -3.43
N ALA A 167 6.42 -10.25 -3.52
CA ALA A 167 5.96 -9.05 -4.22
C ALA A 167 6.18 -9.18 -5.74
N SER A 168 5.25 -8.62 -6.51
CA SER A 168 5.28 -8.51 -7.97
C SER A 168 4.49 -7.29 -8.45
N VAL A 169 4.69 -6.85 -9.70
CA VAL A 169 3.83 -5.82 -10.32
C VAL A 169 2.47 -6.43 -10.65
N PHE A 170 1.39 -5.75 -10.22
CA PHE A 170 0.02 -6.07 -10.60
C PHE A 170 -0.45 -5.25 -11.81
N ALA A 171 -0.25 -3.94 -11.73
CA ALA A 171 -0.66 -2.99 -12.77
C ALA A 171 0.26 -1.78 -12.76
N VAL A 172 0.27 -1.05 -13.87
CA VAL A 172 0.93 0.26 -13.99
C VAL A 172 -0.12 1.24 -14.54
N LEU A 173 -0.49 2.21 -13.72
CA LEU A 173 -1.41 3.29 -14.07
C LEU A 173 -0.68 4.39 -14.85
N PRO A 174 -1.42 5.19 -15.65
CA PRO A 174 -0.86 6.36 -16.32
C PRO A 174 -0.19 7.32 -15.32
N GLN A 175 0.93 7.88 -15.76
CA GLN A 175 1.67 8.93 -15.08
C GLN A 175 2.23 9.86 -16.16
N GLN A 176 2.47 11.11 -15.79
CA GLN A 176 3.27 12.05 -16.56
C GLN A 176 4.52 12.43 -15.78
N GLU A 177 5.56 12.73 -16.54
CA GLU A 177 6.83 13.15 -15.98
C GLU A 177 6.69 14.58 -15.43
N PHE A 178 6.83 14.70 -14.11
CA PHE A 178 6.84 15.95 -13.38
C PHE A 178 8.14 16.02 -12.57
N SER A 179 8.82 17.17 -12.69
CA SER A 179 9.97 17.46 -11.84
C SER A 179 9.47 18.00 -10.51
N PHE A 180 9.54 17.20 -9.46
CA PHE A 180 9.30 17.66 -8.11
C PHE A 180 10.58 17.55 -7.31
N THR A 181 10.88 18.63 -6.60
CA THR A 181 11.80 18.57 -5.49
C THR A 181 11.04 17.93 -4.34
N HIS A 182 11.43 16.72 -3.96
CA HIS A 182 11.10 16.26 -2.62
C HIS A 182 12.01 17.05 -1.68
N PRO A 183 11.48 17.99 -0.87
CA PRO A 183 12.33 18.80 -0.02
C PRO A 183 12.84 17.92 1.12
N ALA A 184 13.94 17.22 0.91
CA ALA A 184 14.67 16.56 1.97
C ALA A 184 15.15 17.64 2.94
N CYS A 185 14.32 17.96 3.93
CA CYS A 185 14.69 18.76 5.11
C CYS A 185 15.75 18.05 5.99
N GLU A 186 16.26 16.92 5.49
CA GLU A 186 16.96 15.83 6.14
C GLU A 186 18.48 16.04 6.08
N THR A 187 18.93 16.72 5.01
CA THR A 187 20.30 17.25 4.82
C THR A 187 20.31 18.74 4.44
N GLY A 188 19.13 19.30 4.14
CA GLY A 188 18.98 20.56 3.43
C GLY A 188 19.27 20.46 1.93
N VAL A 189 19.44 19.25 1.38
CA VAL A 189 19.68 19.00 -0.05
C VAL A 189 18.39 18.47 -0.68
N PRO A 190 17.64 19.32 -1.42
CA PRO A 190 16.61 18.89 -2.37
C PRO A 190 16.95 17.58 -3.10
N ILE A 191 16.05 16.60 -3.05
CA ILE A 191 16.09 15.46 -3.98
C ILE A 191 15.14 15.79 -5.11
N ASP A 192 15.69 16.19 -6.24
CA ASP A 192 14.93 16.38 -7.45
C ASP A 192 14.64 15.01 -8.07
N ARG A 193 13.37 14.74 -8.34
CA ARG A 193 12.93 13.56 -9.08
C ARG A 193 12.23 13.97 -10.34
N VAL A 194 12.37 13.12 -11.35
CA VAL A 194 11.74 13.27 -12.66
C VAL A 194 10.93 11.99 -12.91
N THR A 195 9.74 11.94 -12.31
CA THR A 195 8.82 10.78 -12.33
C THR A 195 7.38 11.30 -12.22
N GLY A 196 6.41 10.51 -11.74
CA GLY A 196 5.09 11.02 -11.34
C GLY A 196 4.97 11.15 -9.81
N PRO A 197 3.91 11.82 -9.32
CA PRO A 197 3.61 11.92 -7.88
C PRO A 197 3.07 10.60 -7.28
N GLY A 198 2.80 9.62 -8.13
CA GLY A 198 2.39 8.28 -7.72
C GLY A 198 0.92 8.17 -7.35
N LEU A 199 0.60 7.16 -6.55
CA LEU A 199 -0.76 6.73 -6.28
C LEU A 199 -1.16 7.01 -4.83
N GLY A 200 -2.47 7.13 -4.62
CA GLY A 200 -3.09 7.31 -3.33
C GLY A 200 -3.58 6.00 -2.72
N ASN A 201 -4.89 5.87 -2.59
CA ASN A 201 -5.53 4.70 -1.99
C ASN A 201 -5.94 3.68 -3.06
N ILE A 202 -6.08 2.43 -2.63
CA ILE A 202 -6.65 1.35 -3.43
C ILE A 202 -7.72 0.65 -2.59
N VAL A 203 -8.83 0.29 -3.23
CA VAL A 203 -9.88 -0.54 -2.62
C VAL A 203 -10.32 -1.63 -3.59
N TYR A 204 -10.66 -2.80 -3.04
CA TYR A 204 -11.18 -3.95 -3.78
C TYR A 204 -12.66 -4.16 -3.49
N SER A 205 -13.46 -4.39 -4.53
CA SER A 205 -14.85 -4.84 -4.40
C SER A 205 -14.94 -6.34 -4.68
N GLU A 206 -15.29 -7.12 -3.67
CA GLU A 206 -15.48 -8.56 -3.81
C GLU A 206 -16.67 -8.93 -4.71
N THR A 207 -17.72 -8.08 -4.72
CA THR A 207 -18.94 -8.35 -5.50
C THR A 207 -18.70 -8.21 -7.00
N THR A 208 -17.90 -7.23 -7.42
CA THR A 208 -17.60 -6.99 -8.84
C THR A 208 -16.26 -7.57 -9.28
N ASP A 209 -15.44 -8.04 -8.33
CA ASP A 209 -14.06 -8.50 -8.55
C ASP A 209 -13.19 -7.43 -9.26
N GLN A 210 -13.28 -6.20 -8.76
CA GLN A 210 -12.64 -5.01 -9.35
C GLN A 210 -11.88 -4.21 -8.30
N PHE A 211 -10.86 -3.50 -8.78
CA PHE A 211 -10.05 -2.59 -7.99
C PHE A 211 -10.33 -1.15 -8.39
N TYR A 212 -10.25 -0.25 -7.41
CA TYR A 212 -10.34 1.19 -7.61
C TYR A 212 -9.11 1.83 -6.99
N VAL A 213 -8.38 2.63 -7.76
CA VAL A 213 -7.10 3.22 -7.35
C VAL A 213 -7.13 4.71 -7.62
N SER A 214 -6.84 5.54 -6.62
CA SER A 214 -6.66 6.97 -6.84
C SER A 214 -5.25 7.29 -7.31
N ASN A 215 -5.15 8.18 -8.28
CA ASN A 215 -3.91 8.62 -8.89
C ASN A 215 -3.66 10.09 -8.56
N PHE A 216 -2.50 10.41 -7.98
CA PHE A 216 -2.16 11.79 -7.63
C PHE A 216 -1.64 12.57 -8.82
N GLU A 217 -1.44 11.95 -9.97
CA GLU A 217 -0.99 12.66 -11.17
C GLU A 217 -2.15 13.38 -11.85
N ASP A 218 -3.29 12.71 -12.05
CA ASP A 218 -4.42 13.27 -12.77
C ASP A 218 -5.67 13.44 -11.90
N GLY A 219 -5.57 13.18 -10.59
CA GLY A 219 -6.70 13.25 -9.66
C GLY A 219 -7.79 12.19 -9.90
N ARG A 220 -7.57 11.24 -10.82
CA ARG A 220 -8.60 10.26 -11.21
C ARG A 220 -8.62 9.06 -10.29
N ILE A 221 -9.76 8.39 -10.31
CA ILE A 221 -9.92 7.04 -9.81
C ILE A 221 -9.98 6.08 -11.00
N TYR A 222 -9.01 5.18 -11.08
CA TYR A 222 -8.94 4.13 -12.08
C TYR A 222 -9.68 2.89 -11.60
N ARG A 223 -10.57 2.36 -12.43
CA ARG A 223 -11.24 1.08 -12.22
C ARG A 223 -10.51 0.00 -13.01
N MET A 224 -10.12 -1.09 -12.34
CA MET A 224 -9.39 -2.20 -12.94
C MET A 224 -10.09 -3.54 -12.70
N ASP A 225 -9.84 -4.51 -13.58
CA ASP A 225 -10.22 -5.90 -13.37
C ASP A 225 -9.24 -6.65 -12.47
N ALA A 226 -9.58 -7.89 -12.09
CA ALA A 226 -8.75 -8.74 -11.26
C ALA A 226 -7.43 -9.20 -11.91
N ALA A 227 -7.23 -8.93 -13.21
CA ALA A 227 -5.98 -9.18 -13.91
C ALA A 227 -5.09 -7.93 -14.00
N GLY A 228 -5.53 -6.80 -13.45
CA GLY A 228 -4.78 -5.53 -13.45
C GLY A 228 -4.98 -4.70 -14.72
N ASN A 229 -5.95 -5.06 -15.58
CA ASN A 229 -6.26 -4.24 -16.75
C ASN A 229 -7.15 -3.06 -16.34
N ILE A 230 -6.82 -1.88 -16.85
CA ILE A 230 -7.66 -0.68 -16.70
C ILE A 230 -8.93 -0.86 -17.53
N LEU A 231 -10.08 -0.76 -16.87
CA LEU A 231 -11.39 -0.83 -17.51
C LEU A 231 -11.95 0.56 -17.79
N ASP A 232 -11.73 1.50 -16.87
CA ASP A 232 -12.24 2.87 -16.96
C ASP A 232 -11.49 3.80 -16.00
N SER A 233 -11.72 5.11 -16.12
CA SER A 233 -11.24 6.12 -15.18
C SER A 233 -12.31 7.17 -14.94
N TYR A 234 -12.45 7.64 -13.71
CA TYR A 234 -13.38 8.70 -13.35
C TYR A 234 -12.65 9.83 -12.61
N ASP A 235 -12.90 11.07 -13.04
CA ASP A 235 -12.47 12.26 -12.32
C ASP A 235 -13.63 12.76 -11.46
N PRO A 236 -13.55 12.67 -10.13
CA PRO A 236 -14.65 13.03 -9.25
C PRO A 236 -14.78 14.53 -8.99
N LEU A 237 -13.78 15.35 -9.37
CA LEU A 237 -13.66 16.74 -8.94
C LEU A 237 -13.47 17.65 -10.16
N GLN A 238 -12.46 18.52 -10.15
CA GLN A 238 -12.14 19.31 -11.31
C GLN A 238 -11.37 18.47 -12.31
N TYR A 239 -11.84 18.49 -13.55
CA TYR A 239 -11.16 17.82 -14.64
C TYR A 239 -9.70 18.26 -14.73
N ASP A 240 -8.81 17.28 -14.68
CA ASP A 240 -7.40 17.46 -14.98
C ASP A 240 -7.21 18.23 -16.31
N ASN A 241 -6.38 19.27 -16.25
CA ASN A 241 -6.02 20.10 -17.40
C ASN A 241 -5.00 19.41 -18.32
N GLY A 242 -4.46 18.27 -17.90
CA GLY A 242 -3.46 17.50 -18.64
C GLY A 242 -2.04 18.06 -18.50
N ASP A 243 -1.83 19.00 -17.56
CA ASP A 243 -0.49 19.48 -17.22
C ASP A 243 0.17 18.49 -16.25
N PRO A 244 1.46 18.12 -16.43
CA PRO A 244 2.11 17.18 -15.54
C PRO A 244 2.20 17.69 -14.10
N GLY A 245 1.96 16.80 -13.14
CA GLY A 245 2.20 17.07 -11.72
C GLY A 245 1.04 16.60 -10.87
N THR A 246 0.96 17.09 -9.63
CA THR A 246 -0.23 16.85 -8.80
C THR A 246 -1.31 17.89 -9.12
N PRO A 247 -2.61 17.52 -9.11
CA PRO A 247 -3.69 18.49 -9.17
C PRO A 247 -3.69 19.37 -7.92
N GLU A 248 -4.57 20.38 -7.87
CA GLU A 248 -4.70 21.23 -6.69
C GLU A 248 -4.96 20.38 -5.43
N LEU A 249 -4.47 20.83 -4.27
CA LEU A 249 -4.55 20.05 -3.02
C LEU A 249 -5.99 19.61 -2.67
N LEU A 250 -7.00 20.41 -3.04
CA LEU A 250 -8.42 20.11 -2.80
C LEU A 250 -9.02 19.16 -3.84
N ASP A 251 -8.30 18.89 -4.93
CA ASP A 251 -8.65 17.95 -5.99
C ASP A 251 -7.90 16.61 -5.86
N LEU A 252 -7.04 16.45 -4.84
CA LEU A 252 -6.39 15.16 -4.57
C LEU A 252 -7.38 14.17 -3.97
N VAL A 253 -7.55 13.05 -4.65
CA VAL A 253 -8.45 11.99 -4.21
C VAL A 253 -7.75 11.05 -3.23
N TYR A 254 -8.23 11.06 -1.99
CA TYR A 254 -7.81 10.20 -0.88
C TYR A 254 -8.94 9.29 -0.42
N GLY A 255 -8.62 8.32 0.45
CA GLY A 255 -9.58 7.56 1.25
C GLY A 255 -10.68 6.91 0.42
N LEU A 256 -10.36 5.83 -0.29
CA LEU A 256 -11.34 5.08 -1.07
C LEU A 256 -12.04 4.01 -0.21
N ASP A 257 -13.34 3.87 -0.39
CA ASP A 257 -14.11 2.74 0.12
C ASP A 257 -15.23 2.36 -0.85
N VAL A 258 -15.63 1.09 -0.88
CA VAL A 258 -16.67 0.59 -1.79
C VAL A 258 -17.72 -0.16 -0.99
N THR A 259 -19.00 0.03 -1.33
CA THR A 259 -20.07 -0.72 -0.66
C THR A 259 -19.95 -2.22 -0.92
N ASP A 260 -20.41 -3.02 0.04
CA ASP A 260 -20.42 -4.49 -0.08
C ASP A 260 -21.10 -4.99 -1.36
N ASP A 261 -22.15 -4.29 -1.83
CA ASP A 261 -22.86 -4.62 -3.07
C ASP A 261 -22.14 -4.15 -4.35
N GLY A 262 -20.99 -3.46 -4.22
CA GLY A 262 -20.22 -2.88 -5.32
C GLY A 262 -20.91 -1.72 -6.03
N GLY A 263 -22.05 -1.24 -5.49
CA GLY A 263 -22.89 -0.25 -6.16
C GLY A 263 -22.44 1.20 -5.98
N HIS A 264 -21.66 1.50 -4.93
CA HIS A 264 -21.19 2.85 -4.64
C HIS A 264 -19.72 2.85 -4.24
N LEU A 265 -19.00 3.84 -4.74
CA LEU A 265 -17.62 4.17 -4.37
C LEU A 265 -17.64 5.49 -3.60
N PHE A 266 -16.98 5.53 -2.45
CA PHE A 266 -16.74 6.71 -1.64
C PHE A 266 -15.28 7.12 -1.77
N PHE A 267 -15.04 8.44 -1.69
CA PHE A 267 -13.72 9.04 -1.68
C PHE A 267 -13.71 10.27 -0.77
N GLY A 268 -12.51 10.69 -0.36
CA GLY A 268 -12.24 11.93 0.37
C GLY A 268 -11.24 12.82 -0.36
N THR A 269 -11.05 14.03 0.19
CA THR A 269 -10.16 15.09 -0.29
C THR A 269 -9.47 15.76 0.89
#